data_AF-A0A6H1NJB6-F1
#
_entry.id   AF-A0A6H1NJB6-F1
#
_cell.length_a   1.000
_cell.length_b   1.000
_cell.length_c   1.000
_cell.angle_alpha   90.00
_cell.angle_beta   90.00
_cell.angle_gamma   90.00
#
_symmetry.space_group_name_H-M   'P 1'
#
loop_
_entity.id
_entity.type
_entity.pdbx_description
1 polymer ?
#
loop_
_entity_poly.entity_id
_entity_poly.type
_entity_poly.pdbx_seq_one_letter_code
_entity_poly.pdbx_strand_id
1 'polypeptide(L)'
;MGHDNSPWISLTADPRVMYNIYGEGSGIAGNGAHGYIAVDLSRVSSDTVNAGVHLEVPDYIQELGLELGETAFRDKEILVKFSLHGGAIVQYWPAGTPLEKIMQDLGREL
;
A
#
# COMPACT_ATOMS: atom_id res chain seq x y z
N MET A 1 -7.93 -7.29 8.21
CA MET A 1 -8.61 -5.98 8.28
C MET A 1 -7.89 -5.14 9.32
N GLY A 2 -7.56 -3.89 8.99
CA GLY A 2 -6.95 -2.97 9.94
C GLY A 2 -7.92 -2.61 11.07
N HIS A 3 -7.39 -2.27 12.24
CA HIS A 3 -8.18 -1.74 13.35
C HIS A 3 -8.21 -0.22 13.25
N ASP A 4 -9.36 0.44 13.50
CA ASP A 4 -9.54 1.89 13.34
C ASP A 4 -8.60 2.77 14.19
N ASN A 5 -7.91 2.14 15.15
CA ASN A 5 -6.93 2.78 16.04
C ASN A 5 -5.49 2.37 15.73
N SER A 6 -5.25 1.78 14.55
CA SER A 6 -3.91 1.43 14.10
C SER A 6 -3.05 2.70 13.99
N PRO A 7 -1.85 2.73 14.57
CA PRO A 7 -0.93 3.85 14.37
C PRO A 7 -0.27 3.81 12.99
N TRP A 8 -0.61 2.84 12.14
CA TRP A 8 0.05 2.61 10.86
C TRP A 8 -0.85 3.00 9.70
N ILE A 9 -0.27 3.78 8.78
CA ILE A 9 -0.79 4.04 7.45
C ILE A 9 -0.18 2.97 6.53
N SER A 10 -1.02 2.13 5.94
CA SER A 10 -0.60 1.11 5.00
C SER A 10 -0.44 1.70 3.59
N LEU A 11 0.71 1.44 2.98
CA LEU A 11 1.05 1.74 1.61
C LEU A 11 1.45 0.45 0.89
N THR A 12 1.44 0.44 -0.44
CA THR A 12 1.98 -0.67 -1.24
C THR A 12 3.12 -0.18 -2.14
N ALA A 13 4.16 -1.00 -2.29
CA ALA A 13 5.27 -0.75 -3.20
C ALA A 13 4.93 -1.07 -4.68
N ASP A 14 3.79 -1.70 -4.93
CA ASP A 14 3.38 -2.21 -6.24
C ASP A 14 2.09 -1.55 -6.75
N PRO A 15 2.16 -0.72 -7.82
CA PRO A 15 0.98 -0.13 -8.44
C PRO A 15 -0.05 -1.16 -8.92
N ARG A 16 0.35 -2.39 -9.25
CA ARG A 16 -0.58 -3.46 -9.65
C ARG A 16 -1.40 -3.95 -8.46
N VAL A 17 -0.81 -4.05 -7.27
CA VAL A 17 -1.53 -4.37 -6.03
C VAL A 17 -2.50 -3.23 -5.71
N MET A 18 -2.00 -1.98 -5.72
CA MET A 18 -2.82 -0.79 -5.51
C MET A 18 -4.05 -0.78 -6.41
N TYR A 19 -3.86 -1.04 -7.71
CA TYR A 19 -4.90 -0.92 -8.72
C TYR A 19 -5.87 -2.10 -8.75
N ASN A 20 -5.36 -3.34 -8.68
CA ASN A 20 -6.18 -4.55 -8.85
C ASN A 20 -6.79 -5.06 -7.54
N ILE A 21 -6.13 -4.83 -6.39
CA ILE A 21 -6.59 -5.36 -5.09
C ILE A 21 -7.31 -4.27 -4.30
N TYR A 22 -6.75 -3.06 -4.27
CA TYR A 22 -7.29 -1.95 -3.46
C TYR A 22 -8.04 -0.88 -4.27
N GLY A 23 -8.07 -1.02 -5.59
CA GLY A 23 -8.85 -0.14 -6.47
C GLY A 23 -10.36 -0.33 -6.36
N GLU A 24 -10.83 -1.24 -5.50
CA GLU A 24 -12.24 -1.59 -5.36
C GLU A 24 -12.94 -0.72 -4.31
N GLY A 25 -13.99 -0.01 -4.71
CA GLY A 25 -14.84 0.78 -3.81
C GLY A 25 -16.17 0.11 -3.43
N SER A 26 -16.52 -1.02 -4.07
CA SER A 26 -17.91 -1.52 -4.01
C SER A 26 -18.10 -3.02 -4.26
N GLY A 27 -17.06 -3.85 -4.18
CA GLY A 27 -17.19 -5.32 -4.27
C GLY A 27 -17.55 -5.86 -5.67
N ILE A 28 -17.32 -5.05 -6.71
CA ILE A 28 -17.25 -5.50 -8.11
C ILE A 28 -15.87 -5.05 -8.62
N ALA A 29 -15.10 -5.99 -9.19
CA ALA A 29 -13.77 -5.75 -9.75
C ALA A 29 -13.77 -4.49 -10.64
N GLY A 30 -13.11 -3.44 -10.16
CA GLY A 30 -13.22 -2.08 -10.68
C GLY A 30 -11.88 -1.38 -10.71
N ASN A 31 -10.91 -2.00 -11.39
CA ASN A 31 -9.69 -1.41 -11.94
C ASN A 31 -9.78 0.11 -12.12
N GLY A 32 -9.27 0.89 -11.15
CA GLY A 32 -9.21 2.34 -11.25
C GLY A 32 -10.40 3.13 -10.67
N ALA A 33 -11.27 2.55 -9.85
CA ALA A 33 -12.45 3.26 -9.32
C ALA A 33 -12.15 4.38 -8.32
N HIS A 34 -10.94 4.43 -7.74
CA HIS A 34 -10.50 5.44 -6.78
C HIS A 34 -9.42 6.36 -7.33
N GLY A 35 -9.24 7.49 -6.65
CA GLY A 35 -8.03 8.29 -6.82
C GLY A 35 -6.84 7.66 -6.08
N TYR A 36 -5.66 7.76 -6.66
CA TYR A 36 -4.42 7.21 -6.10
C TYR A 36 -3.37 8.29 -5.93
N ILE A 37 -2.46 8.09 -4.98
CA ILE A 37 -1.32 8.97 -4.77
C ILE A 37 -0.01 8.17 -4.82
N ALA A 38 1.04 8.80 -5.34
CA ALA A 38 2.40 8.30 -5.18
C ALA A 38 3.07 9.02 -4.01
N VAL A 39 3.77 8.25 -3.19
CA VAL A 39 4.49 8.73 -2.01
C VAL A 39 5.98 8.51 -2.21
N ASP A 40 6.77 9.58 -2.02
CA ASP A 40 8.23 9.50 -1.92
C ASP A 40 8.62 9.21 -0.48
N LEU A 41 9.00 7.95 -0.20
CA LEU A 41 9.39 7.50 1.13
C LEU A 41 10.63 8.21 1.67
N SER A 42 11.49 8.77 0.82
CA SER A 42 12.66 9.56 1.29
C SER A 42 12.26 10.88 1.95
N ARG A 43 11.02 11.33 1.72
CA ARG A 43 10.43 12.54 2.31
C ARG A 43 9.52 12.25 3.50
N VAL A 44 9.35 10.97 3.85
CA VAL A 44 8.59 10.55 5.05
C VAL A 44 9.52 10.65 6.25
N SER A 45 9.15 11.46 7.23
CA SER A 45 9.95 11.72 8.43
C SER A 45 9.64 10.79 9.61
N SER A 46 8.57 10.00 9.52
CA SER A 46 8.18 9.03 10.55
C SER A 46 8.77 7.64 10.30
N ASP A 47 8.69 6.77 11.31
CA ASP A 47 9.15 5.39 11.19
C ASP A 47 8.44 4.68 10.02
N THR A 48 9.24 4.00 9.19
CA THR A 48 8.73 3.18 8.09
C THR A 48 9.22 1.74 8.20
N VAL A 49 8.34 0.78 7.92
CA VAL A 49 8.65 -0.66 7.93
C VAL A 49 8.19 -1.27 6.62
N ASN A 50 9.09 -1.95 5.92
CA ASN A 50 8.74 -2.73 4.74
C ASN A 50 8.31 -4.14 5.15
N ALA A 51 7.05 -4.27 5.56
CA ALA A 51 6.45 -5.54 5.98
C ALA A 51 6.40 -6.57 4.85
N GLY A 52 6.36 -6.12 3.58
CA GLY A 52 6.39 -6.99 2.42
C GLY A 52 7.74 -7.66 2.13
N VAL A 53 8.83 -7.20 2.75
CA VAL A 53 10.18 -7.81 2.63
C VAL A 53 10.59 -8.53 3.91
N HIS A 54 10.27 -7.96 5.07
CA HIS A 54 10.61 -8.54 6.36
C HIS A 54 9.56 -8.16 7.41
N LEU A 55 8.69 -9.11 7.74
CA LEU A 55 7.82 -9.02 8.89
C LEU A 55 8.18 -10.14 9.87
N GLU A 56 8.87 -9.79 10.96
CA GLU A 56 9.07 -10.72 12.05
C GLU A 56 7.75 -10.91 12.79
N VAL A 57 7.16 -12.09 12.62
CA VAL A 57 5.97 -12.51 13.35
C VAL A 57 6.44 -13.44 14.48
N PRO A 58 6.33 -13.03 15.75
CA PRO A 58 6.70 -13.90 16.86
C PRO A 58 5.92 -15.22 16.84
N ASP A 59 6.54 -16.32 17.27
CA ASP A 59 5.96 -17.67 17.22
C ASP A 59 4.57 -17.73 17.88
N TYR A 60 4.38 -17.08 19.03
CA TYR A 60 3.10 -17.06 19.74
C TYR A 60 1.97 -16.36 18.95
N ILE A 61 2.30 -15.52 17.96
CA ILE A 61 1.32 -14.92 17.04
C ILE A 61 1.05 -15.87 15.86
N GLN A 62 2.08 -16.56 15.35
CA GLN A 62 1.90 -17.57 14.31
C GLN A 62 1.01 -18.72 14.80
N GLU A 63 1.15 -19.12 16.07
CA GLU A 63 0.33 -20.12 16.75
C GLU A 63 -1.16 -19.75 16.85
N LEU A 64 -1.52 -18.47 16.68
CA LEU A 64 -2.92 -18.03 16.58
C LEU A 64 -3.55 -18.32 15.20
N GLY A 65 -2.78 -18.90 14.26
CA GLY A 65 -3.23 -19.22 12.91
C GLY A 65 -3.40 -17.98 12.01
N LEU A 66 -2.71 -16.88 12.32
CA LEU A 66 -2.80 -15.64 11.55
C LEU A 66 -1.69 -15.59 10.49
N GLU A 67 -2.07 -15.63 9.21
CA GLU A 67 -1.15 -15.51 8.05
C GLU A 67 -0.75 -14.05 7.76
N LEU A 68 -0.26 -13.35 8.79
CA LEU A 68 0.10 -11.93 8.71
C LEU A 68 1.28 -11.68 7.75
N GLY A 69 2.28 -12.57 7.78
CA GLY A 69 3.45 -12.49 6.90
C GLY A 69 3.11 -12.67 5.42
N GLU A 70 2.22 -13.63 5.10
CA GLU A 70 1.83 -13.90 3.72
C GLU A 70 1.00 -12.77 3.12
N THR A 71 0.11 -12.19 3.92
CA THR A 71 -0.71 -11.04 3.51
C THR A 71 0.16 -9.82 3.23
N ALA A 72 1.06 -9.45 4.15
CA ALA A 72 1.97 -8.32 3.96
C ALA A 72 2.91 -8.54 2.76
N PHE A 73 3.38 -9.78 2.55
CA PHE A 73 4.20 -10.15 1.40
C PHE A 73 3.44 -10.05 0.06
N ARG A 74 2.18 -10.51 0.02
CA ARG A 74 1.30 -10.41 -1.15
C ARG A 74 1.04 -8.95 -1.50
N ASP A 75 0.71 -8.15 -0.49
CA ASP A 75 0.29 -6.75 -0.67
C ASP A 75 1.47 -5.79 -0.87
N LYS A 76 2.72 -6.32 -0.79
CA LYS A 76 3.96 -5.53 -0.89
C LYS A 76 3.91 -4.34 0.07
N GLU A 77 3.48 -4.62 1.29
CA GLU A 77 3.06 -3.61 2.25
C GLU A 77 4.24 -2.84 2.84
N ILE A 78 4.07 -1.53 2.93
CA ILE A 78 4.94 -0.61 3.65
C ILE A 78 4.09 0.11 4.68
N LEU A 79 4.48 0.01 5.95
CA LEU A 79 3.80 0.64 7.07
C LEU A 79 4.50 1.95 7.42
N VAL A 80 3.75 3.06 7.42
CA VAL A 80 4.22 4.38 7.85
C VAL A 80 3.56 4.75 9.17
N LYS A 81 4.35 5.15 10.16
CA LYS A 81 3.82 5.44 11.50
C LYS A 81 3.23 6.85 11.60
N PHE A 82 2.04 6.93 12.19
CA PHE A 82 1.27 8.12 12.58
C PHE A 82 0.85 9.09 11.48
N SER A 83 1.77 9.56 10.64
CA SER A 83 1.51 10.68 9.74
C SER A 83 2.24 10.58 8.42
N LEU A 84 1.54 10.97 7.36
CA LEU A 84 2.09 11.18 6.02
C LEU A 84 1.86 12.65 5.64
N HIS A 85 2.94 13.43 5.60
CA HIS A 85 2.84 14.86 5.28
C HIS A 85 2.66 15.08 3.78
N GLY A 86 1.91 16.11 3.39
CA GLY A 86 1.62 16.40 1.99
C GLY A 86 2.87 16.59 1.10
N GLY A 87 4.00 17.02 1.66
CA GLY A 87 5.27 17.14 0.92
C GLY A 87 5.89 15.82 0.46
N ALA A 88 5.44 14.69 1.02
CA ALA A 88 5.82 13.35 0.57
C ALA A 88 4.97 12.86 -0.60
N ILE A 89 3.84 13.49 -0.89
CA ILE A 89 2.98 13.15 -2.03
C ILE A 89 3.57 13.80 -3.28
N VAL A 90 3.96 12.99 -4.25
CA VAL A 90 4.63 13.47 -5.48
C VAL A 90 3.75 13.42 -6.72
N GLN A 91 2.66 12.65 -6.67
CA GLN A 91 1.72 12.53 -7.79
C GLN A 91 0.34 12.16 -7.26
N TYR A 92 -0.71 12.63 -7.96
CA TYR A 92 -2.08 12.19 -7.78
C TYR A 92 -2.66 11.76 -9.13
N TRP A 93 -3.33 10.62 -9.15
CA TRP A 93 -4.11 10.15 -10.29
C TRP A 93 -5.59 10.11 -9.90
N PRO A 94 -6.48 10.82 -10.62
CA PRO A 94 -7.91 10.77 -10.34
C PRO A 94 -8.49 9.39 -10.65
N ALA A 95 -9.67 9.11 -10.08
CA ALA A 95 -10.47 7.94 -10.43
C ALA A 95 -10.68 7.84 -11.96
N GLY A 96 -10.57 6.62 -12.48
CA GLY A 96 -10.63 6.30 -13.90
C GLY A 96 -9.28 6.37 -14.62
N THR A 97 -8.18 6.74 -13.95
CA THR A 97 -6.84 6.72 -14.58
C THR A 97 -6.42 5.27 -14.87
N PRO A 98 -6.08 4.92 -16.13
CA PRO A 98 -5.66 3.56 -16.47
C PRO A 98 -4.33 3.18 -15.82
N LEU A 99 -4.16 1.90 -15.47
CA LEU A 99 -2.92 1.37 -14.88
C LEU A 99 -1.71 1.64 -15.78
N GLU A 100 -1.87 1.55 -17.10
CA GLU A 100 -0.81 1.81 -18.08
C GLU A 100 -0.25 3.22 -17.93
N LYS A 101 -1.13 4.20 -17.69
CA LYS A 101 -0.74 5.59 -17.48
C LYS A 101 0.00 5.76 -16.15
N ILE A 102 -0.50 5.13 -15.09
CA ILE A 102 0.14 5.15 -13.75
C ILE A 102 1.55 4.56 -13.83
N MET A 103 1.70 3.39 -14.48
CA MET A 103 2.98 2.71 -14.67
C MET A 103 3.96 3.55 -15.49
N GLN A 104 3.49 4.17 -16.58
CA GLN A 104 4.29 5.07 -17.40
C GLN A 104 4.79 6.28 -16.61
N ASP A 105 3.92 6.94 -15.84
CA ASP A 105 4.26 8.12 -15.03
C ASP A 105 5.29 7.76 -13.94
N LEU A 106 5.26 6.51 -13.44
CA LEU A 106 6.23 5.98 -12.48
C LEU A 106 7.52 5.47 -13.13
N GLY A 107 7.64 5.49 -14.46
CA GLY A 107 8.80 4.95 -15.18
C GLY A 107 8.95 3.43 -15.04
N ARG A 108 7.83 2.71 -14.88
CA ARG A 108 7.79 1.25 -14.73
C ARG A 108 7.24 0.56 -15.98
N GLU A 109 7.70 -0.66 -16.24
CA GLU A 109 7.18 -1.51 -17.31
C GLU A 109 5.93 -2.28 -16.87
N LEU A 110 5.00 -2.47 -17.81
CA LEU A 110 3.70 -3.15 -17.62
C LEU A 110 3.81 -4.67 -17.43
#